data_AF-A0ABD1SL29-F1
#
_entry.id   AF-A0ABD1SL29-F1
#
_cell.length_a   1.000
_cell.length_b   1.000
_cell.length_c   1.000
_cell.angle_alpha   90.00
_cell.angle_beta   90.00
_cell.angle_gamma   90.00
#
_symmetry.space_group_name_H-M   'P 1'
#
loop_
_entity.id
_entity.type
_entity.pdbx_description
1 polymer ?
#
loop_
_entity_poly.entity_id
_entity_poly.type
_entity_poly.pdbx_seq_one_letter_code
_entity_poly.pdbx_strand_id
1 'polypeptide(L)'
;MKATASAVNQIYEDFVKVHGVLLAASGLPQPLHRKLFQKLRADAFDGGNYFQVEPVENGRQRRLVLTADFMGKESDVFLVDHAWTFRLSDAYKQLQEVPGLADRMAALMCVDLDLNSEAGEEDDWK
;
A
#
# COMPACT_ATOMS: atom_id res chain seq x y z
N MET A 1 1.97 -28.95 -2.76
CA MET A 1 0.72 -29.68 -2.42
C MET A 1 -0.45 -28.69 -2.49
N LYS A 2 -1.46 -28.91 -3.35
CA LYS A 2 -2.66 -28.07 -3.40
C LYS A 2 -3.63 -28.51 -2.30
N ALA A 3 -4.03 -27.59 -1.42
CA ALA A 3 -5.09 -27.85 -0.45
C ALA A 3 -6.42 -28.13 -1.17
N THR A 4 -7.21 -29.08 -0.66
CA THR A 4 -8.55 -29.38 -1.18
C THR A 4 -9.51 -28.22 -0.87
N ALA A 5 -10.59 -28.07 -1.66
CA ALA A 5 -11.58 -27.00 -1.45
C ALA A 5 -12.18 -27.02 -0.03
N SER A 6 -12.36 -28.21 0.54
CA SER A 6 -12.81 -28.41 1.93
C SER A 6 -11.81 -27.84 2.95
N ALA A 7 -10.51 -28.11 2.78
CA ALA A 7 -9.47 -27.58 3.66
C ALA A 7 -9.37 -26.05 3.59
N VAL A 8 -9.53 -25.46 2.39
CA VAL A 8 -9.52 -23.99 2.23
C VAL A 8 -10.72 -23.34 2.94
N ASN A 9 -11.89 -23.96 2.88
CA ASN A 9 -13.06 -23.47 3.62
C ASN A 9 -12.82 -23.52 5.14
N GLN A 10 -12.24 -24.61 5.66
CA GLN A 10 -11.94 -24.70 7.09
C GLN A 10 -10.99 -23.59 7.55
N ILE A 11 -9.92 -23.33 6.79
CA ILE A 11 -8.96 -22.27 7.10
C ILE A 11 -9.63 -20.89 7.07
N TYR A 12 -10.57 -20.67 6.15
CA TYR A 12 -11.34 -19.43 6.10
C TYR A 12 -12.24 -19.25 7.33
N GLU A 13 -12.94 -20.29 7.77
CA GLU A 13 -13.77 -20.23 8.99
C GLU A 13 -12.90 -19.93 10.23
N ASP A 14 -11.74 -20.57 10.33
CA ASP A 14 -10.78 -20.30 11.40
C ASP A 14 -10.27 -18.84 11.33
N PHE A 15 -9.99 -18.32 10.14
CA PHE A 15 -9.62 -16.93 9.93
C PHE A 15 -10.71 -15.98 10.45
N VAL A 16 -11.98 -16.18 10.07
CA VAL A 16 -13.10 -15.34 10.52
C VAL A 16 -13.27 -15.43 12.03
N LYS A 17 -13.13 -16.63 12.61
CA LYS A 17 -13.25 -16.84 14.07
C LYS A 17 -12.16 -16.10 14.85
N VAL A 18 -10.91 -16.19 14.40
CA VAL A 18 -9.76 -15.56 15.07
C VAL A 18 -9.79 -14.03 14.90
N HIS A 19 -10.17 -13.54 13.72
CA HIS A 19 -10.06 -12.12 13.37
C HIS A 19 -11.40 -11.36 13.45
N GLY A 20 -12.48 -11.99 13.92
CA GLY A 20 -13.84 -11.44 13.86
C GLY A 20 -13.97 -10.04 14.48
N VAL A 21 -13.30 -9.78 15.61
CA VAL A 21 -13.27 -8.45 16.25
C VAL A 21 -12.59 -7.41 15.35
N LEU A 22 -11.46 -7.77 14.72
CA LEU A 22 -10.72 -6.88 13.82
C LEU A 22 -11.50 -6.61 12.52
N LEU A 23 -12.13 -7.65 11.95
CA LEU A 23 -12.98 -7.53 10.78
C LEU A 23 -14.17 -6.60 11.06
N ALA A 24 -14.82 -6.73 12.22
CA ALA A 24 -15.89 -5.82 12.61
C ALA A 24 -15.39 -4.38 12.84
N ALA A 25 -14.28 -4.22 13.57
CA ALA A 25 -13.71 -2.90 13.86
C ALA A 25 -13.19 -2.17 12.61
N SER A 26 -12.77 -2.90 11.57
CA SER A 26 -12.33 -2.31 10.30
C SER A 26 -13.44 -1.69 9.47
N GLY A 27 -14.72 -1.98 9.78
CA GLY A 27 -15.84 -1.57 8.96
C GLY A 27 -15.92 -2.25 7.59
N LEU A 28 -15.11 -3.29 7.34
CA LEU A 28 -15.11 -4.02 6.09
C LEU A 28 -16.41 -4.85 5.95
N PRO A 29 -17.18 -4.67 4.86
CA PRO A 29 -18.37 -5.46 4.59
C PRO A 29 -18.09 -6.96 4.59
N GLN A 30 -18.98 -7.74 5.21
CA GLN A 30 -18.85 -9.20 5.32
C GLN A 30 -18.63 -9.92 3.98
N PRO A 31 -19.28 -9.53 2.86
CA PRO A 31 -19.03 -10.15 1.56
C PRO A 31 -17.56 -10.06 1.09
N LEU A 32 -16.80 -9.07 1.58
CA LEU A 32 -15.40 -8.86 1.23
C LEU A 32 -14.42 -9.65 2.11
N HIS A 33 -14.85 -10.25 3.22
CA HIS A 33 -13.96 -10.98 4.14
C HIS A 33 -13.26 -12.14 3.45
N ARG A 34 -13.96 -12.87 2.58
CA ARG A 34 -13.38 -13.98 1.81
C ARG A 34 -12.39 -13.51 0.77
N LYS A 35 -12.66 -12.37 0.12
CA LYS A 35 -11.73 -11.74 -0.83
C LYS A 35 -10.46 -11.27 -0.10
N LEU A 36 -10.62 -10.62 1.06
CA LEU A 36 -9.51 -10.21 1.91
C LEU A 36 -8.65 -11.41 2.31
N PHE A 37 -9.26 -12.49 2.82
CA PHE A 37 -8.55 -13.72 3.18
C PHE A 37 -7.73 -14.29 2.02
N GLN A 38 -8.31 -14.33 0.82
CA GLN A 38 -7.62 -14.81 -0.38
C GLN A 38 -6.41 -13.94 -0.72
N LYS A 39 -6.56 -12.61 -0.66
CA LYS A 39 -5.47 -11.68 -0.95
C LYS A 39 -4.36 -11.77 0.10
N LEU A 40 -4.70 -11.82 1.39
CA LEU A 40 -3.73 -11.96 2.49
C LEU A 40 -2.95 -13.26 2.40
N ARG A 41 -3.62 -14.38 2.08
CA ARG A 41 -2.96 -15.68 1.96
C ARG A 41 -2.00 -15.75 0.76
N ALA A 42 -2.26 -14.96 -0.28
CA ALA A 42 -1.48 -14.96 -1.50
C ALA A 42 -0.50 -13.78 -1.61
N ASP A 43 -0.43 -12.92 -0.58
CA ASP A 43 0.26 -11.62 -0.63
C ASP A 43 -0.07 -10.84 -1.93
N ALA A 44 -1.35 -10.81 -2.29
CA ALA A 44 -1.80 -10.25 -3.56
C ALA A 44 -2.10 -8.73 -3.44
N PHE A 45 -1.12 -7.92 -3.86
CA PHE A 45 -1.23 -6.47 -3.97
C PHE A 45 -1.63 -6.05 -5.38
N ASP A 46 -2.94 -6.04 -5.65
CA ASP A 46 -3.52 -5.82 -6.98
C ASP A 46 -4.11 -4.42 -7.20
N GLY A 47 -3.86 -3.48 -6.27
CA GLY A 47 -4.36 -2.10 -6.37
C GLY A 47 -3.93 -1.40 -7.66
N GLY A 48 -2.71 -1.68 -8.16
CA GLY A 48 -2.20 -1.11 -9.41
C GLY A 48 -2.97 -1.49 -10.67
N ASN A 49 -3.82 -2.53 -10.61
CA ASN A 49 -4.69 -2.89 -11.73
C ASN A 49 -5.92 -1.95 -11.84
N TYR A 50 -6.23 -1.21 -10.78
CA TYR A 50 -7.42 -0.36 -10.67
C TYR A 50 -7.08 1.11 -10.44
N PHE A 51 -5.90 1.40 -9.92
CA PHE A 51 -5.51 2.76 -9.56
C PHE A 51 -4.14 3.13 -10.11
N GLN A 52 -4.03 4.40 -10.48
CA GLN A 52 -2.78 5.04 -10.86
C GLN A 52 -2.53 6.26 -9.98
N VAL A 53 -1.25 6.56 -9.73
CA VAL A 53 -0.85 7.76 -9.01
C VAL A 53 -0.35 8.79 -10.00
N GLU A 54 -0.89 10.01 -9.94
CA GLU A 54 -0.51 11.11 -10.82
C GLU A 54 0.05 12.30 -10.02
N PRO A 55 1.12 12.97 -10.48
CA PRO A 55 1.54 14.25 -9.94
C PRO A 55 0.49 15.33 -10.18
N VAL A 56 0.28 16.17 -9.17
CA VAL A 56 -0.50 17.41 -9.26
C VAL A 56 0.30 18.55 -8.59
N GLU A 57 -0.05 19.80 -8.91
CA GLU A 57 0.60 21.01 -8.36
C GLU A 57 2.13 20.98 -8.53
N ASN A 58 2.60 20.86 -9.77
CA ASN A 58 4.03 20.77 -10.11
C ASN A 58 4.77 19.64 -9.36
N GLY A 59 4.06 18.56 -9.00
CA GLY A 59 4.63 17.39 -8.33
C GLY A 59 4.66 17.47 -6.80
N ARG A 60 4.19 18.55 -6.19
CA ARG A 60 4.11 18.68 -4.72
C ARG A 60 3.04 17.81 -4.09
N GLN A 61 2.03 17.42 -4.86
CA GLN A 61 0.97 16.53 -4.41
C GLN A 61 0.83 15.34 -5.37
N ARG A 62 0.35 14.22 -4.83
CA ARG A 62 0.00 13.02 -5.59
C ARG A 62 -1.49 12.77 -5.45
N ARG A 63 -2.16 12.42 -6.56
CA ARG A 63 -3.56 12.00 -6.58
C ARG A 63 -3.63 10.53 -6.97
N LEU A 64 -4.45 9.76 -6.25
CA LEU A 64 -4.82 8.41 -6.66
C LEU A 64 -6.05 8.50 -7.57
N VAL A 65 -5.93 7.97 -8.79
CA VAL A 65 -6.96 8.02 -9.83
C VAL A 65 -7.43 6.60 -10.11
N LEU A 66 -8.75 6.40 -10.17
CA LEU A 66 -9.34 5.15 -10.62
C LEU A 66 -9.16 5.04 -12.14
N THR A 67 -8.54 3.96 -12.61
CA THR A 67 -8.29 3.72 -14.05
C THR A 67 -9.41 2.93 -14.73
N ALA A 68 -10.28 2.28 -13.95
CA ALA A 68 -11.45 1.59 -14.47
C ALA A 68 -12.62 2.57 -14.70
N ASP A 69 -13.45 2.29 -15.72
CA ASP A 69 -14.65 3.09 -16.03
C ASP A 69 -15.64 3.15 -14.86
N PHE A 70 -15.69 2.10 -14.04
CA PHE A 70 -16.61 1.99 -12.92
C PHE A 70 -16.06 1.10 -11.80
N MET A 71 -16.32 1.49 -10.56
CA MET A 71 -16.11 0.67 -9.37
C MET A 71 -17.38 0.70 -8.53
N GLY A 72 -17.95 -0.48 -8.30
CA GLY A 72 -19.15 -0.61 -7.48
C GLY A 72 -18.89 -0.28 -6.02
N LYS A 73 -19.91 0.20 -5.31
CA LYS A 73 -19.84 0.34 -3.86
C LYS A 73 -19.56 -1.03 -3.24
N GLU A 74 -18.57 -1.09 -2.35
CA GLU A 74 -18.21 -2.31 -1.60
C GLU A 74 -17.89 -3.53 -2.51
N SER A 75 -17.43 -3.28 -3.74
CA SER A 75 -17.15 -4.37 -4.70
C SER A 75 -15.78 -5.02 -4.52
N ASP A 76 -14.83 -4.33 -3.89
CA ASP A 76 -13.45 -4.80 -3.73
C ASP A 76 -12.79 -4.37 -2.42
N VAL A 77 -11.66 -5.01 -2.11
CA VAL A 77 -10.79 -4.71 -0.97
C VAL A 77 -9.34 -4.82 -1.44
N PHE A 78 -8.53 -3.79 -1.22
CA PHE A 78 -7.15 -3.73 -1.69
C PHE A 78 -6.19 -3.79 -0.51
N LEU A 79 -5.15 -4.61 -0.64
CA LEU A 79 -4.07 -4.63 0.33
C LEU A 79 -3.12 -3.47 0.05
N VAL A 80 -2.74 -2.77 1.11
CA VAL A 80 -1.70 -1.74 1.08
C VAL A 80 -0.66 -2.15 2.10
N ASP A 81 0.59 -2.31 1.65
CA ASP A 81 1.67 -2.63 2.56
C ASP A 81 2.18 -1.37 3.26
N HIS A 82 2.53 -1.51 4.53
CA HIS A 82 3.25 -0.48 5.26
C HIS A 82 4.74 -0.67 5.00
N ALA A 83 5.17 -0.24 3.81
CA ALA A 83 6.55 -0.25 3.34
C ALA A 83 7.58 0.10 4.43
N TRP A 84 7.21 1.05 5.31
CA TRP A 84 7.96 1.40 6.48
C TRP A 84 7.01 1.87 7.59
N THR A 85 7.14 1.25 8.77
CA THR A 85 6.40 1.66 9.97
C THR A 85 7.26 2.62 10.78
N PHE A 86 6.76 3.84 10.99
CA PHE A 86 7.48 4.88 11.74
C PHE A 86 6.51 5.82 12.45
N ARG A 87 7.01 6.50 13.49
CA ARG A 87 6.38 7.73 13.98
C ARG A 87 6.91 8.89 13.14
N LEU A 88 6.04 9.82 12.76
CA LEU A 88 6.43 10.92 11.87
C LEU A 88 7.63 11.72 12.39
N SER A 89 7.73 11.93 13.71
CA SER A 89 8.87 12.58 14.37
C SER A 89 10.20 11.83 14.19
N ASP A 90 10.14 10.51 14.08
CA ASP A 90 11.31 9.63 14.07
C ASP A 90 11.70 9.26 12.64
N ALA A 91 10.83 9.52 11.66
CA ALA A 91 11.00 9.14 10.27
C ALA A 91 12.35 9.62 9.73
N TYR A 92 12.57 10.93 9.77
CA TYR A 92 13.79 11.54 9.25
C TYR A 92 15.05 11.01 9.93
N LYS A 93 15.01 10.91 11.27
CA LYS A 93 16.12 10.36 12.07
C LYS A 93 16.43 8.91 11.68
N GLN A 94 15.41 8.07 11.51
CA GLN A 94 15.58 6.68 11.10
C GLN A 94 16.17 6.57 9.69
N LEU A 95 15.78 7.41 8.73
CA LEU A 95 16.39 7.42 7.40
C LEU A 95 17.90 7.73 7.45
N GLN A 96 18.33 8.57 8.39
CA GLN A 96 19.74 8.92 8.58
C GLN A 96 20.52 7.84 9.34
N GLU A 97 19.92 7.27 10.39
CA GLU A 97 20.64 6.41 11.34
C GLU A 97 20.55 4.92 11.00
N VAL A 98 19.50 4.48 10.30
CA VAL A 98 19.31 3.07 9.94
C VAL A 98 20.03 2.78 8.62
N PRO A 99 21.13 2.00 8.62
CA PRO A 99 21.91 1.78 7.41
C PRO A 99 21.10 1.17 6.27
N GLY A 100 21.21 1.78 5.09
CA GLY A 100 20.53 1.36 3.86
C GLY A 100 19.01 1.51 3.86
N LEU A 101 18.41 2.12 4.90
CA LEU A 101 16.96 2.38 4.89
C LEU A 101 16.60 3.42 3.83
N ALA A 102 17.36 4.51 3.74
CA ALA A 102 17.15 5.54 2.73
C ALA A 102 17.22 4.98 1.30
N ASP A 103 18.24 4.17 1.00
CA ASP A 103 18.41 3.55 -0.32
C ASP A 103 17.23 2.62 -0.67
N ARG A 104 16.79 1.80 0.29
CA ARG A 104 15.61 0.94 0.11
C ARG A 104 14.34 1.75 -0.12
N MET A 105 14.13 2.83 0.64
CA MET A 105 12.97 3.70 0.48
C MET A 105 13.00 4.44 -0.85
N ALA A 106 14.16 4.93 -1.29
CA ALA A 106 14.32 5.58 -2.59
C ALA A 106 14.02 4.63 -3.75
N ALA A 107 14.59 3.41 -3.71
CA ALA A 107 14.31 2.38 -4.71
C ALA A 107 12.82 1.99 -4.76
N LEU A 108 12.16 1.87 -3.59
CA LEU A 108 10.75 1.54 -3.51
C LEU A 108 9.85 2.69 -4.00
N MET A 109 10.24 3.94 -3.75
CA MET A 109 9.50 5.12 -4.16
C MET A 109 9.85 5.60 -5.57
N CYS A 110 10.67 4.83 -6.31
CA CYS A 110 11.19 5.21 -7.62
C CYS A 110 11.78 6.64 -7.63
N VAL A 111 12.48 7.00 -6.55
CA VAL A 111 13.25 8.24 -6.46
C VAL A 111 14.61 7.95 -7.06
N ASP A 112 14.91 8.55 -8.21
CA ASP A 112 16.22 8.49 -8.82
C ASP A 112 17.21 9.25 -7.91
N LEU A 113 18.04 8.51 -7.17
CA LEU A 113 19.13 9.07 -6.36
C LEU A 113 20.28 9.62 -7.23
N ASP A 114 20.23 9.35 -8.54
CA ASP A 114 21.23 9.77 -9.53
C ASP A 114 21.05 11.22 -10.00
N LEU A 115 20.05 11.97 -9.48
CA LEU A 115 19.93 13.41 -9.70
C LEU A 115 20.89 14.20 -8.80
N ASN A 116 22.18 14.06 -9.06
CA ASN A 116 23.20 15.01 -8.63
C ASN A 116 23.93 15.49 -9.90
N SER A 117 23.81 16.80 -10.22
CA SER A 117 24.20 17.50 -11.47
C SER A 117 23.05 17.49 -12.50
N GLU A 118 22.15 18.46 -12.59
CA GLU A 118 22.26 19.91 -12.93
C GLU A 118 20.86 20.50 -12.60
N ALA A 119 20.62 21.67 -12.04
CA ALA A 119 21.23 22.98 -12.19
C ALA A 119 20.95 23.83 -10.93
N GLY A 120 21.84 24.79 -10.66
CA GLY A 120 21.52 25.88 -9.75
C GLY A 120 20.42 26.75 -10.35
N GLU A 121 19.31 26.87 -9.63
CA GLU A 121 18.47 28.06 -9.72
C GLU A 121 18.59 28.76 -8.37
N GLU A 122 19.33 29.87 -8.37
CA GLU A 122 19.32 30.85 -7.28
C GLU A 122 17.88 31.36 -7.13
N ASP A 123 17.19 30.92 -6.09
CA ASP A 123 15.96 31.57 -5.63
C ASP A 123 16.31 32.96 -5.08
N ASP A 124 16.35 33.96 -5.97
CA ASP A 124 16.27 35.39 -5.64
C ASP A 124 14.87 35.67 -5.08
N TRP A 125 14.74 35.65 -3.76
CA TRP A 125 13.55 36.18 -3.09
C TRP A 125 13.79 37.66 -2.75
N LYS A 126 12.94 38.54 -3.29
CA LYS A 126 12.66 39.87 -2.76
C LYS A 126 11.25 39.92 -2.22
#